data_AF-A0A258C6T4-F1
#
_entry.id   AF-A0A258C6T4-F1
#
_cell.length_a   1.000
_cell.length_b   1.000
_cell.length_c   1.000
_cell.angle_alpha   90.00
_cell.angle_beta   90.00
_cell.angle_gamma   90.00
#
_symmetry.space_group_name_H-M   'P 1'
#
loop_
_entity.id
_entity.type
_entity.pdbx_description
1 polymer ?
#
loop_
_entity_poly.entity_id
_entity_poly.type
_entity_poly.pdbx_seq_one_letter_code
_entity_poly.pdbx_strand_id
1 'polypeptide(L)' 'MTAPQIKIPATYMRGGTSKGVFFKLTDLPAAAQQPGKARDNLLLRVIGSPDPYG' A
#
# COMPACT_ATOMS: atom_id res chain seq x y z
N MET A 1 -23.14 6.51 -3.89
CA MET A 1 -22.02 6.69 -4.85
C MET A 1 -20.74 6.29 -4.13
N THR A 2 -19.85 5.54 -4.78
CA THR A 2 -18.55 5.15 -4.20
C THR A 2 -17.59 6.34 -4.20
N ALA A 3 -16.90 6.57 -3.08
CA ALA A 3 -15.86 7.59 -3.00
C ALA A 3 -14.73 7.30 -4.01
N PRO A 4 -14.08 8.33 -4.58
CA PRO A 4 -12.94 8.14 -5.47
C PRO A 4 -11.76 7.50 -4.75
N GLN A 5 -10.92 6.79 -5.49
CA GLN A 5 -9.66 6.25 -4.95
C GLN A 5 -8.69 7.38 -4.60
N ILE A 6 -7.90 7.16 -3.54
CA ILE A 6 -6.81 8.07 -3.16
C ILE A 6 -5.55 7.74 -3.95
N LYS A 7 -4.70 8.74 -4.20
CA LYS A 7 -3.38 8.57 -4.84
C LYS A 7 -2.30 8.72 -3.79
N ILE A 8 -1.35 7.79 -3.76
CA ILE A 8 -0.20 7.81 -2.85
C ILE A 8 1.06 7.68 -3.70
N PRO A 9 2.02 8.61 -3.61
CA PRO A 9 3.31 8.47 -4.26
C PRO A 9 4.00 7.16 -3.84
N ALA A 10 4.40 6.36 -4.83
CA ALA A 10 5.05 5.08 -4.61
C ALA A 10 5.96 4.73 -5.78
N THR A 11 6.94 3.87 -5.53
CA THR A 11 7.83 3.33 -6.57
C THR A 11 7.67 1.82 -6.62
N TYR A 12 7.34 1.27 -7.79
CA TYR A 12 7.41 -0.17 -8.03
C TYR A 12 8.80 -0.52 -8.58
N MET A 13 9.55 -1.33 -7.85
CA MET A 13 10.93 -1.66 -8.22
C MET A 13 11.25 -3.14 -8.03
N ARG A 14 12.25 -3.61 -8.78
CA ARG A 14 12.89 -4.92 -8.61
C ARG A 14 14.17 -4.76 -7.78
N GLY A 15 14.29 -5.54 -6.71
CA GLY A 15 15.51 -5.68 -5.91
C GLY A 15 15.96 -7.14 -5.92
N GLY A 16 17.08 -7.44 -6.57
CA GLY A 16 17.49 -8.83 -6.82
C GLY A 16 16.45 -9.60 -7.64
N THR A 17 15.95 -10.71 -7.11
CA THR A 17 14.91 -11.57 -7.71
C THR A 17 13.48 -11.24 -7.27
N SER A 18 13.28 -10.23 -6.41
CA SER A 18 11.96 -9.83 -5.90
C SER A 18 11.51 -8.48 -6.47
N LYS A 19 10.19 -8.23 -6.46
CA LYS A 19 9.58 -6.93 -6.78
C LYS A 19 8.74 -6.44 -5.60
N GLY A 20 8.67 -5.13 -5.39
CA GLY A 20 7.89 -4.53 -4.33
C GLY A 20 7.43 -3.11 -4.64
N VAL A 21 6.37 -2.67 -3.95
CA VAL A 21 5.90 -1.28 -3.95
C VAL A 21 6.51 -0.58 -2.72
N PHE A 22 7.28 0.48 -2.96
CA PHE A 22 8.00 1.23 -1.94
C PHE A 22 7.35 2.58 -1.71
N PHE A 23 7.24 2.97 -0.44
CA PHE A 23 6.65 4.23 0.00
C PHE A 23 7.67 4.99 0.86
N LYS A 24 7.68 6.32 0.77
CA LYS A 24 8.26 7.15 1.83
C LYS A 24 7.23 7.31 2.94
N LEU A 25 7.69 7.31 4.20
CA LEU A 25 6.80 7.42 5.35
C LEU A 25 5.90 8.67 5.29
N THR A 26 6.48 9.81 4.91
CA THR A 26 5.79 11.10 4.84
C THR A 26 4.76 11.19 3.71
N ASP A 27 4.85 10.31 2.71
CA ASP A 27 3.90 10.27 1.59
C ASP A 27 2.65 9.44 1.93
N LEU A 28 2.69 8.68 3.03
CA LEU A 28 1.56 7.91 3.50
C LEU A 28 0.50 8.83 4.16
N PRO A 29 -0.79 8.47 4.08
CA PRO A 29 -1.83 9.10 4.88
C PRO A 29 -1.45 9.11 6.37
N ALA A 30 -1.78 10.17 7.10
CA ALA A 30 -1.40 10.34 8.51
C ALA A 30 -1.73 9.11 9.39
N ALA A 31 -2.90 8.49 9.18
CA ALA A 31 -3.32 7.28 9.90
C ALA A 31 -2.43 6.05 9.63
N ALA A 32 -1.72 5.99 8.50
CA ALA A 32 -0.80 4.92 8.12
C ALA A 32 0.68 5.26 8.38
N GLN A 33 0.99 6.46 8.93
CA GLN A 33 2.35 6.84 9.31
C GLN A 33 2.83 6.20 10.62
N GLN A 34 1.93 5.54 11.36
CA GLN A 34 2.29 4.68 12.49
C GLN A 34 1.96 3.21 12.19
N PRO A 35 2.67 2.24 12.77
CA PRO A 35 2.28 0.83 12.71
C PRO A 35 0.86 0.62 13.26
N GLY A 36 0.10 -0.29 12.64
CA GLY A 36 -1.24 -0.66 13.08
C GLY A 36 -2.22 -0.90 11.94
N LYS A 37 -3.47 -1.22 12.29
CA LYS A 37 -4.50 -1.70 11.36
C LYS A 37 -4.72 -0.82 10.13
N ALA A 38 -4.61 0.50 10.27
CA ALA A 38 -4.76 1.42 9.14
C ALA A 38 -3.66 1.24 8.08
N ARG A 39 -2.40 1.07 8.52
CA ARG A 39 -1.27 0.75 7.64
C ARG A 39 -1.44 -0.63 7.03
N ASP A 40 -1.80 -1.63 7.84
CA ASP A 40 -1.93 -3.02 7.37
C ASP A 40 -3.00 -3.13 6.27
N ASN A 41 -4.18 -2.54 6.50
CA ASN A 41 -5.26 -2.51 5.52
C ASN A 41 -4.88 -1.78 4.23
N LEU A 42 -4.11 -0.70 4.33
CA LEU A 42 -3.60 0.03 3.16
C LEU A 42 -2.67 -0.86 2.34
N LEU A 43 -1.69 -1.51 2.96
CA LEU A 43 -0.72 -2.36 2.28
C LEU A 43 -1.37 -3.60 1.67
N LEU A 44 -2.32 -4.23 2.39
CA LEU A 44 -3.14 -5.32 1.86
C LEU A 44 -3.91 -4.89 0.62
N ARG A 45 -4.57 -3.72 0.65
CA ARG A 45 -5.32 -3.24 -0.50
C ARG A 45 -4.44 -2.91 -1.69
N VAL A 46 -3.23 -2.39 -1.47
CA VAL A 46 -2.23 -2.08 -2.50
C VAL A 46 -1.77 -3.35 -3.22
N ILE A 47 -1.49 -4.43 -2.48
CA ILE A 47 -1.01 -5.69 -3.07
C ILE A 47 -2.15 -6.55 -3.64
N GLY A 48 -3.41 -6.20 -3.34
CA GLY A 48 -4.59 -6.94 -3.80
C GLY A 48 -5.04 -8.04 -2.87
N SER A 49 -4.67 -7.99 -1.58
CA SER A 49 -5.04 -9.01 -0.58
C SER A 49 -6.16 -8.55 0.37
N PRO A 50 -6.89 -9.48 1.01
CA PRO A 50 -6.90 -10.93 0.72
C PRO A 50 -7.52 -11.22 -0.66
N ASP A 51 -6.89 -12.12 -1.41
CA ASP A 51 -7.37 -12.56 -2.72
C ASP A 51 -7.92 -13.99 -2.61
N PRO A 52 -9.22 -14.24 -2.85
CA PRO A 52 -9.78 -15.59 -2.85
C PRO A 52 -9.37 -16.43 -4.07
N TYR A 53 -8.70 -15.84 -5.08
CA TYR A 53 -8.44 -16.49 -6.37
C TYR A 53 -7.03 -17.08 -6.54
N GLY A 54 -6.02 -16.60 -5.81
CA GLY A 54 -4.65 -17.16 -5.81
C GLY A 54 -3.77 -16.71 -6.96
#